data_AF-A0A945GN32-F1
#
_entry.id   AF-A0A945GN32-F1
#
_cell.length_a   1.000
_cell.length_b   1.000
_cell.length_c   1.000
_cell.angle_alpha   90.00
_cell.angle_beta   90.00
_cell.angle_gamma   90.00
#
_symmetry.space_group_name_H-M   'P 1'
#
loop_
_entity.id
_entity.type
_entity.pdbx_description
1 polymer ?
#
loop_
_entity_poly.entity_id
_entity_poly.type
_entity_poly.pdbx_seq_one_letter_code
_entity_poly.pdbx_strand_id
1 'polypeptide(L)'
;MKKILALCAVALMLCSVSAFAHVPEGVIYAAWQWPTSQLPNLDGDISEWDVIPAELWLDHNDPAIIVGEGDVGRAVDAANLAFRFAASWNDE
;
A
#
# COMPACT_ATOMS: atom_id res chain seq x y z
N MET A 1 16.46 26.75 29.62
CA MET A 1 15.28 26.38 28.80
C MET A 1 15.64 26.01 27.36
N LYS A 2 16.30 26.87 26.57
CA LYS A 2 16.68 26.57 25.16
C LYS A 2 17.49 25.27 24.98
N LYS A 3 18.44 24.99 25.88
CA LYS A 3 19.27 23.76 25.85
C LYS A 3 18.47 22.48 26.10
N ILE A 4 17.43 22.54 26.94
CA ILE A 4 16.55 21.39 27.24
C ILE A 4 15.67 21.11 26.03
N LEU A 5 15.12 22.16 25.41
CA LEU A 5 14.31 22.04 24.20
C LEU A 5 15.10 21.44 23.03
N ALA A 6 16.36 21.84 22.87
CA ALA A 6 17.27 21.27 21.87
C ALA A 6 17.55 19.78 22.14
N LEU A 7 17.73 19.39 23.41
CA LEU A 7 17.96 18.00 23.78
C LEU A 7 16.71 17.12 23.52
N CYS A 8 15.51 17.63 23.83
CA CYS A 8 14.26 16.94 23.53
C CYS A 8 14.03 16.76 22.03
N ALA A 9 14.38 17.77 21.20
CA ALA A 9 14.27 17.68 19.76
C ALA A 9 15.22 16.61 19.17
N VAL A 10 16.45 16.54 19.66
CA VAL A 10 17.41 15.49 19.27
C VAL A 10 16.93 14.11 19.71
N ALA A 11 16.39 13.98 20.93
CA ALA A 11 15.82 12.72 21.41
C ALA A 11 14.62 12.25 20.55
N LEU A 12 13.75 13.18 20.11
CA LEU A 12 12.64 12.87 19.20
C LEU A 12 13.13 12.43 17.81
N MET A 13 14.19 13.04 17.27
CA MET A 13 14.80 12.61 16.01
C MET A 13 15.50 11.25 16.14
N LEU A 14 16.04 10.90 17.32
CA LEU A 14 16.61 9.57 17.55
C LEU A 14 15.55 8.47 17.66
N CYS A 15 14.29 8.83 17.90
CA CYS A 15 13.15 7.91 17.89
C CYS A 15 12.47 7.79 16.52
N SER A 16 12.96 8.46 15.46
CA SER A 16 12.43 8.22 14.13
C SER A 16 12.97 6.88 13.62
N VAL A 17 12.16 5.83 13.74
CA VAL A 17 12.42 4.55 13.11
C VAL A 17 12.20 4.66 11.61
N SER A 18 13.00 3.93 10.83
CA SER A 18 12.79 3.75 9.40
C SER A 18 11.44 3.07 9.17
N ALA A 19 10.49 3.79 8.57
CA ALA A 19 9.30 3.16 8.01
C ALA A 19 9.73 2.39 6.75
N PHE A 20 9.81 1.07 6.84
CA PHE A 20 9.94 0.22 5.66
C PHE A 20 8.59 0.22 4.93
N ALA A 21 8.52 0.90 3.80
CA ALA A 21 7.35 0.82 2.93
C ALA A 21 7.27 -0.59 2.34
N HIS A 22 6.15 -1.26 2.60
CA HIS A 22 5.95 -2.71 2.50
C HIS A 22 5.75 -3.22 1.07
N VAL A 23 6.84 -3.38 0.31
CA VAL A 23 6.84 -4.21 -0.92
C VAL A 23 7.98 -5.22 -0.81
N PRO A 24 7.72 -6.53 -0.94
CA PRO A 24 8.77 -7.53 -0.88
C PRO A 24 9.84 -7.27 -1.95
N GLU A 25 11.10 -7.26 -1.54
CA GLU A 25 12.21 -7.09 -2.47
C GLU A 25 12.24 -8.24 -3.49
N GLY A 26 12.38 -7.90 -4.77
CA GLY A 26 12.51 -8.87 -5.87
C GLY A 26 11.21 -9.51 -6.36
N VAL A 27 10.06 -9.17 -5.79
CA VAL A 27 8.76 -9.64 -6.31
C VAL A 27 8.31 -8.78 -7.49
N ILE A 28 7.88 -9.44 -8.56
CA ILE A 28 7.30 -8.80 -9.74
C ILE A 28 5.81 -9.10 -9.75
N TYR A 29 5.00 -8.04 -9.71
CA TYR A 29 3.55 -8.14 -9.86
C TYR A 29 3.14 -7.81 -11.29
N ALA A 30 2.10 -8.48 -11.78
CA ALA A 30 1.46 -8.09 -13.02
C ALA A 30 0.69 -6.78 -12.82
N ALA A 31 0.52 -6.02 -13.89
CA ALA A 31 -0.29 -4.81 -13.89
C ALA A 31 -1.22 -4.79 -15.12
N TRP A 32 -2.32 -4.08 -15.01
CA TRP A 32 -3.34 -3.99 -16.05
C TRP A 32 -3.01 -2.87 -17.05
N GLN A 33 -3.01 -3.17 -18.35
CA GLN A 33 -2.88 -2.16 -19.39
C GLN A 33 -4.27 -1.69 -19.81
N TRP A 34 -4.56 -0.40 -19.59
CA TRP A 34 -5.83 0.18 -20.01
C TRP A 34 -5.82 0.47 -21.52
N PRO A 35 -6.89 0.16 -22.25
CA PRO A 35 -7.10 0.69 -23.58
C PRO A 35 -7.42 2.19 -23.50
N THR A 36 -6.87 2.98 -24.41
CA THR A 36 -7.07 4.46 -24.46
C THR A 36 -8.55 4.86 -24.53
N SER A 37 -9.39 4.01 -25.12
CA SER A 37 -10.84 4.22 -25.22
C SER A 37 -11.61 3.93 -23.93
N GLN A 38 -10.96 3.42 -22.88
CA GLN A 38 -11.58 2.98 -21.62
C GLN A 38 -10.74 3.36 -20.40
N LEU A 39 -10.02 4.49 -20.44
CA LEU A 39 -9.31 4.99 -19.27
C LEU A 39 -10.30 5.28 -18.12
N PRO A 40 -9.97 4.89 -16.87
CA PRO A 40 -10.84 5.14 -15.73
C PRO A 40 -10.82 6.61 -15.33
N ASN A 41 -11.92 7.10 -14.76
CA ASN A 41 -11.95 8.40 -14.10
C ASN A 41 -11.43 8.28 -12.67
N LEU A 42 -10.67 9.27 -12.20
CA LEU A 42 -10.18 9.33 -10.81
C LEU A 42 -11.14 10.17 -9.94
N ASP A 43 -12.39 9.74 -9.84
CA ASP A 43 -13.47 10.46 -9.15
C ASP A 43 -14.02 9.72 -7.92
N GLY A 44 -13.55 8.50 -7.66
CA GLY A 44 -13.96 7.67 -6.53
C GLY A 44 -15.12 6.73 -6.85
N ASP A 45 -15.72 6.83 -8.04
CA ASP A 45 -16.44 5.70 -8.63
C ASP A 45 -15.40 4.69 -9.14
N ILE A 46 -15.65 3.41 -8.88
CA ILE A 46 -14.74 2.32 -9.27
C ILE A 46 -15.43 1.32 -10.20
N SER A 47 -16.62 1.64 -10.69
CA SER A 47 -17.37 0.73 -11.57
C SER A 47 -16.62 0.40 -12.87
N GLU A 48 -15.79 1.31 -13.39
CA GLU A 48 -14.95 1.01 -14.55
C GLU A 48 -13.85 -0.03 -14.25
N TRP A 49 -13.49 -0.24 -12.98
CA TRP A 49 -12.42 -1.14 -12.55
C TRP A 49 -12.86 -2.61 -12.52
N ASP A 50 -14.14 -2.90 -12.71
CA ASP A 50 -14.67 -4.28 -12.79
C ASP A 50 -14.12 -5.08 -13.99
N VAL A 51 -13.51 -4.40 -14.97
CA VAL A 51 -12.83 -5.04 -16.11
C VAL A 51 -11.49 -5.68 -15.73
N ILE A 52 -10.90 -5.29 -14.59
CA ILE A 52 -9.60 -5.80 -14.15
C ILE A 52 -9.77 -7.25 -13.64
N PRO A 53 -9.03 -8.22 -14.20
CA PRO A 53 -9.07 -9.61 -13.75
C PRO A 53 -8.80 -9.76 -12.26
N ALA A 54 -9.49 -10.70 -11.60
CA ALA A 54 -9.42 -10.92 -10.15
C ALA A 54 -7.98 -11.20 -9.68
N GLU A 55 -7.21 -11.91 -10.49
CA GLU A 55 -5.80 -12.27 -10.25
C GLU A 55 -4.82 -11.09 -10.24
N LEU A 56 -5.22 -9.91 -10.73
CA LEU A 56 -4.39 -8.70 -10.68
C LEU A 56 -4.65 -7.85 -9.44
N TRP A 57 -5.66 -8.20 -8.65
CA TRP A 57 -5.94 -7.54 -7.38
C TRP A 57 -5.08 -8.14 -6.27
N LEU A 58 -4.36 -7.27 -5.57
CA LEU A 58 -3.65 -7.59 -4.35
C LEU A 58 -4.51 -7.16 -3.16
N ASP A 59 -4.74 -8.09 -2.23
CA ASP A 59 -5.52 -7.83 -1.01
C ASP A 59 -4.79 -8.33 0.25
N HIS A 60 -5.42 -8.15 1.41
CA HIS A 60 -4.85 -8.49 2.71
C HIS A 60 -4.55 -9.99 2.92
N ASN A 61 -5.06 -10.87 2.05
CA ASN A 61 -4.79 -12.30 2.07
C ASN A 61 -3.61 -12.68 1.15
N ASP A 62 -3.10 -11.75 0.35
CA ASP A 62 -1.94 -12.02 -0.48
C ASP A 62 -0.71 -12.24 0.43
N PRO A 63 -0.05 -13.40 0.36
CA PRO A 63 1.08 -13.72 1.23
C PRO A 63 2.27 -12.78 1.05
N ALA A 64 2.34 -12.05 -0.07
CA ALA A 64 3.36 -11.07 -0.37
C ALA A 64 2.99 -9.66 0.10
N ILE A 65 1.70 -9.39 0.36
CA ILE A 65 1.24 -8.19 1.07
C ILE A 65 1.32 -8.45 2.57
N ILE A 66 2.53 -8.32 3.12
CA ILE A 66 2.72 -8.37 4.57
C ILE A 66 2.12 -7.08 5.14
N VAL A 67 0.86 -7.17 5.56
CA VAL A 67 0.21 -6.21 6.46
C VAL A 67 1.15 -6.04 7.65
N GLY A 68 1.46 -4.78 8.00
CA GLY A 68 2.62 -4.37 8.78
C GLY A 68 3.01 -5.27 9.95
N GLU A 69 4.30 -5.24 10.29
CA GLU A 69 5.09 -6.03 11.26
C GLU A 69 4.40 -6.52 12.56
N GLY A 70 3.22 -6.00 12.92
CA GLY A 70 2.37 -6.46 14.03
C GLY A 70 1.37 -7.59 13.74
N ASP A 71 1.02 -7.92 12.48
CA ASP A 71 -0.07 -8.87 12.17
C ASP A 71 0.40 -10.23 11.62
N VAL A 72 1.70 -10.42 11.43
CA VAL A 72 2.26 -11.71 11.00
C VAL A 72 1.92 -12.81 12.02
N GLY A 73 1.12 -13.80 11.60
CA GLY A 73 0.71 -14.94 12.43
C GLY A 73 -0.48 -14.68 13.36
N ARG A 74 -1.15 -13.52 13.24
CA ARG A 74 -2.41 -13.22 13.92
C ARG A 74 -3.61 -13.52 13.01
N ALA A 75 -4.77 -13.76 13.61
CA ALA A 75 -6.02 -13.83 12.86
C ALA A 75 -6.32 -12.45 12.25
N VAL A 76 -6.85 -12.44 11.03
CA VAL A 76 -7.30 -11.20 10.37
C VAL A 76 -8.39 -10.54 11.21
N ASP A 77 -8.16 -9.29 11.61
CA ASP A 77 -9.15 -8.47 12.34
C ASP A 77 -9.87 -7.55 11.36
N ALA A 78 -11.19 -7.75 11.21
CA ALA A 78 -12.02 -6.92 10.34
C ALA A 78 -12.16 -5.46 10.83
N ALA A 79 -11.74 -5.14 12.06
CA ALA A 79 -11.67 -3.77 12.55
C ALA A 79 -10.43 -3.00 12.03
N ASN A 80 -9.43 -3.70 11.48
CA ASN A 80 -8.27 -3.07 10.87
C ASN A 80 -8.62 -2.46 9.51
N LEU A 81 -7.84 -1.47 9.09
CA LEU A 81 -7.94 -0.92 7.74
C LEU A 81 -7.54 -1.99 6.72
N ALA A 82 -8.53 -2.55 6.04
CA ALA A 82 -8.33 -3.44 4.91
C ALA A 82 -8.60 -2.69 3.60
N PHE A 83 -7.68 -2.81 2.64
CA PHE A 83 -7.86 -2.32 1.28
C PHE A 83 -7.32 -3.35 0.30
N ARG A 84 -7.86 -3.33 -0.92
CA ARG A 84 -7.28 -4.01 -2.08
C ARG A 84 -6.73 -2.97 -3.04
N PHE A 85 -5.75 -3.34 -3.84
CA PHE A 85 -5.22 -2.46 -4.87
C PHE A 85 -4.78 -3.27 -6.10
N ALA A 86 -4.77 -2.62 -7.25
CA ALA A 86 -4.24 -3.15 -8.49
C ALA A 86 -3.31 -2.10 -9.10
N ALA A 87 -2.19 -2.55 -9.67
CA ALA A 87 -1.32 -1.70 -10.45
C ALA A 87 -1.82 -1.69 -11.92
N SER A 88 -1.76 -0.53 -12.56
CA SER A 88 -2.16 -0.40 -13.96
C SER A 88 -1.37 0.69 -14.68
N TRP A 89 -1.33 0.64 -16.00
CA TRP A 89 -0.72 1.67 -16.84
C TRP A 89 -1.49 1.86 -18.16
N ASN A 90 -1.12 2.92 -18.88
CA ASN A 90 -1.45 3.16 -20.27
C ASN A 90 -0.25 3.91 -20.88
N ASP A 91 0.23 3.45 -22.02
CA ASP A 91 1.47 3.90 -22.68
C ASP A 91 1.22 4.56 -24.06
N GLU A 92 -0.05 4.75 -24.41
CA GLU A 92 -0.53 5.47 -25.61
C GLU A 92 -0.91 6.92 -25.28
#